data_AF-A0A6I1Q5P0-F1
#
_entry.id   AF-A0A6I1Q5P0-F1
#
_cell.length_a   1.000
_cell.length_b   1.000
_cell.length_c   1.000
_cell.angle_alpha   90.00
_cell.angle_beta   90.00
_cell.angle_gamma   90.00
#
_symmetry.space_group_name_H-M   'P 1'
#
loop_
_entity.id
_entity.type
_entity.pdbx_description
1 polymer ?
#
loop_
_entity_poly.entity_id
_entity_poly.type
_entity_poly.pdbx_seq_one_letter_code
_entity_poly.pdbx_strand_id
1 'polypeptide(L)'
;MLADSTFASSNKCRFTGKLHVIVRLSAETGEKRSVFWPRDECYAHQKGQSAASRHTETEQKRKEMKNVKDSSEDRSAAGLHMMIAKAIADIVHLVQQDRTQNLGDTPLVRQHATNWALSFVERELKLSRFSARLHLRCHQQFGTNPEAIRHLRLADMCLLFRASDELVSFIVEARKADPRLPPREVKRLIDAYRRPGNYHAASHA
;
A
#
# COMPACT_ATOMS: atom_id res chain seq x y z
N MET A 1 17.67 10.77 -57.48
CA MET A 1 16.29 10.43 -57.92
C MET A 1 15.78 9.39 -56.94
N LEU A 2 15.26 9.78 -55.78
CA LEU A 2 13.89 10.25 -55.47
C LEU A 2 12.82 9.15 -55.60
N ALA A 3 12.38 8.66 -54.44
CA ALA A 3 10.99 8.32 -54.05
C ALA A 3 11.07 7.74 -52.62
N ASP A 4 10.98 8.56 -51.58
CA ASP A 4 9.73 8.94 -50.89
C ASP A 4 8.74 7.77 -50.72
N SER A 5 8.72 7.20 -49.50
CA SER A 5 7.52 6.54 -48.97
C SER A 5 7.17 7.16 -47.62
N THR A 6 6.19 8.04 -47.70
CA THR A 6 5.48 8.74 -46.63
C THR A 6 4.69 7.73 -45.79
N PHE A 7 5.14 7.46 -44.57
CA PHE A 7 4.33 6.75 -43.57
C PHE A 7 3.50 7.77 -42.78
N ALA A 8 2.34 8.12 -43.32
CA ALA A 8 1.32 8.86 -42.61
C ALA A 8 0.00 8.10 -42.73
N SER A 9 -0.46 7.48 -41.63
CA SER A 9 -1.89 7.37 -41.39
C SER A 9 -2.21 7.06 -39.93
N SER A 10 -2.75 8.09 -39.26
CA SER A 10 -3.79 8.05 -38.25
C SER A 10 -4.27 6.67 -37.76
N ASN A 11 -3.88 6.32 -36.54
CA ASN A 11 -4.74 5.49 -35.68
C ASN A 11 -5.24 6.34 -34.51
N LYS A 12 -6.24 7.19 -34.81
CA LYS A 12 -7.19 7.68 -33.81
C LYS A 12 -8.04 6.49 -33.36
N CYS A 13 -7.52 5.68 -32.45
CA CYS A 13 -8.35 4.78 -31.65
C CYS A 13 -9.21 5.66 -30.74
N ARG A 14 -10.40 6.01 -31.23
CA ARG A 14 -11.49 6.54 -30.42
C ARG A 14 -11.86 5.46 -29.41
N PHE A 15 -11.43 5.63 -28.17
CA PHE A 15 -11.94 4.91 -27.01
C PHE A 15 -13.38 5.37 -26.76
N THR A 16 -14.32 4.89 -27.56
CA THR A 16 -15.75 5.06 -27.34
C THR A 16 -16.32 3.73 -26.91
N GLY A 17 -16.61 3.61 -25.61
CA GLY A 17 -17.38 2.51 -25.04
C GLY A 17 -16.57 1.63 -24.10
N LYS A 18 -16.86 1.76 -22.80
CA LYS A 18 -16.40 0.92 -21.67
C LYS A 18 -15.04 1.29 -21.04
N LEU A 19 -14.91 2.53 -20.59
CA LEU A 19 -14.09 2.88 -19.41
C LEU A 19 -14.95 3.49 -18.30
N HIS A 20 -16.19 3.01 -18.16
CA HIS A 20 -17.19 3.50 -17.20
C HIS A 20 -17.05 2.90 -15.79
N VAL A 21 -15.92 2.25 -15.48
CA VAL A 21 -15.70 1.51 -14.22
C VAL A 21 -14.70 2.21 -13.28
N ILE A 22 -13.96 3.22 -13.75
CA ILE A 22 -12.94 3.93 -12.95
C ILE A 22 -13.37 5.39 -12.66
N VAL A 23 -14.66 5.63 -12.44
CA VAL A 23 -15.17 6.85 -11.77
C VAL A 23 -16.34 6.49 -10.84
N ARG A 24 -16.42 5.24 -10.36
CA ARG A 24 -17.51 4.80 -9.48
C ARG A 24 -17.10 4.48 -8.03
N LEU A 25 -15.83 4.66 -7.68
CA LEU A 25 -15.35 4.51 -6.29
C LEU A 25 -15.14 5.86 -5.56
N SER A 26 -15.63 6.97 -6.14
CA SER A 26 -15.49 8.31 -5.54
C SER A 26 -16.83 9.06 -5.36
N ALA A 27 -17.97 8.38 -5.51
CA ALA A 27 -19.30 9.02 -5.50
C ALA A 27 -20.35 8.34 -4.61
N GLU A 28 -19.96 7.45 -3.68
CA GLU A 28 -20.91 6.72 -2.80
C GLU A 28 -20.85 7.08 -1.30
N THR A 29 -20.16 8.15 -0.90
CA THR A 29 -20.36 8.75 0.44
C THR A 29 -20.71 10.22 0.31
N GLY A 30 -21.82 10.46 -0.37
CA GLY A 30 -22.56 11.71 -0.25
C GLY A 30 -23.26 11.78 1.11
N GLU A 31 -22.51 12.08 2.17
CA GLU A 31 -23.12 12.48 3.44
C GLU A 31 -22.41 13.71 4.00
N LYS A 32 -22.98 14.88 3.68
CA LYS A 32 -22.74 16.13 4.40
C LYS A 32 -23.37 15.97 5.79
N ARG A 33 -22.56 15.65 6.80
CA ARG A 33 -22.94 15.94 8.20
C ARG A 33 -21.96 16.93 8.79
N SER A 34 -22.42 18.18 8.83
CA SER A 34 -22.02 19.15 9.84
C SER A 34 -22.33 18.56 11.22
N VAL A 35 -21.30 18.14 11.96
CA VAL A 35 -21.45 17.86 13.40
C VAL A 35 -21.07 19.13 14.15
N PHE A 36 -22.13 19.87 14.42
CA PHE A 36 -22.30 20.86 15.47
C PHE A 36 -21.81 20.28 16.81
N TRP A 37 -20.81 20.91 17.42
CA TRP A 37 -20.43 20.65 18.81
C TRP A 37 -20.99 21.80 19.66
N PRO A 38 -21.99 21.55 20.52
CA PRO A 38 -22.37 22.54 21.51
C PRO A 38 -21.33 22.58 22.63
N ARG A 39 -21.05 23.82 23.01
CA ARG A 39 -20.31 24.23 24.19
C ARG A 39 -21.17 24.00 25.43
N ASP A 40 -20.45 23.79 26.53
CA ASP A 40 -20.82 24.05 27.92
C ASP A 40 -21.56 22.96 28.72
N GLU A 41 -21.02 22.81 29.93
CA GLU A 41 -21.62 22.29 31.16
C GLU A 41 -21.83 20.77 31.32
N CYS A 42 -20.92 20.12 32.06
CA CYS A 42 -21.20 19.68 33.43
C CYS A 42 -20.06 18.78 33.94
N TYR A 43 -19.46 19.16 35.08
CA TYR A 43 -19.28 18.36 36.30
C TYR A 43 -18.12 18.95 37.12
N ALA A 44 -18.50 19.80 38.07
CA ALA A 44 -17.71 20.10 39.24
C ALA A 44 -17.88 19.00 40.30
N HIS A 45 -16.87 18.89 41.17
CA HIS A 45 -16.74 18.06 42.38
C HIS A 45 -16.14 16.65 42.26
N GLN A 46 -14.83 16.57 42.56
CA GLN A 46 -14.39 15.83 43.75
C GLN A 46 -13.08 16.40 44.31
N LYS A 47 -13.12 16.84 45.58
CA LYS A 47 -11.96 17.31 46.35
C LYS A 47 -11.11 16.14 46.84
N GLY A 48 -9.79 16.37 46.87
CA GLY A 48 -8.89 15.88 47.91
C GLY A 48 -8.30 14.49 47.71
N GLN A 49 -7.00 14.43 47.35
CA GLN A 49 -6.05 13.36 47.72
C GLN A 49 -4.66 13.63 47.13
N SER A 50 -3.72 14.11 47.94
CA SER A 50 -2.25 14.08 47.78
C SER A 50 -1.65 14.46 46.39
N ALA A 51 -1.00 15.63 46.35
CA ALA A 51 -0.43 16.24 45.15
C ALA A 51 0.89 15.61 44.64
N ALA A 52 1.53 14.71 45.40
CA ALA A 52 2.87 14.21 45.06
C ALA A 52 2.88 12.93 44.20
N SER A 53 1.77 12.18 44.14
CA SER A 53 1.70 10.90 43.40
C SER A 53 0.98 10.99 42.05
N ARG A 54 0.31 12.12 41.74
CA ARG A 54 -0.51 12.30 40.52
C ARG A 54 0.26 12.78 39.30
N HIS A 55 1.48 13.28 39.47
CA HIS A 55 2.28 13.79 38.36
C HIS A 55 2.87 12.67 37.49
N THR A 56 3.23 11.53 38.08
CA THR A 56 3.79 10.39 37.32
C THR A 56 2.70 9.60 36.60
N GLU A 57 1.53 9.39 37.21
CA GLU A 57 0.43 8.62 36.61
C GLU A 57 -0.25 9.37 35.46
N THR A 58 -0.39 10.70 35.55
CA THR A 58 -0.94 11.50 34.45
C THR A 58 0.04 11.61 33.28
N GLU A 59 1.35 11.68 33.53
CA GLU A 59 2.36 11.69 32.47
C GLU A 59 2.51 10.32 31.80
N GLN A 60 2.39 9.23 32.57
CA GLN A 60 2.35 7.87 32.04
C GLN A 60 1.10 7.62 31.20
N LYS A 61 -0.09 8.02 31.67
CA LYS A 61 -1.32 7.99 30.85
C LYS A 61 -1.21 8.88 29.62
N ARG A 62 -0.56 10.05 29.69
CA ARG A 62 -0.33 10.92 28.51
C ARG A 62 0.61 10.27 27.50
N LYS A 63 1.66 9.58 27.96
CA LYS A 63 2.58 8.80 27.12
C LYS A 63 1.87 7.58 26.49
N GLU A 64 1.00 6.90 27.24
CA GLU A 64 0.18 5.80 26.73
C GLU A 64 -0.87 6.27 25.71
N MET A 65 -1.59 7.37 25.98
CA MET A 65 -2.58 7.92 25.05
C MET A 65 -1.93 8.44 23.75
N LYS A 66 -0.74 9.06 23.84
CA LYS A 66 0.05 9.41 22.65
C LYS A 66 0.48 8.16 21.90
N ASN A 67 0.81 7.09 22.62
CA ASN A 67 1.21 5.82 22.00
C ASN A 67 0.06 5.11 21.25
N VAL A 68 -1.16 5.18 21.77
CA VAL A 68 -2.33 4.57 21.10
C VAL A 68 -2.67 5.30 19.79
N LYS A 69 -2.53 6.63 19.77
CA LYS A 69 -2.87 7.44 18.59
C LYS A 69 -1.97 7.15 17.38
N ASP A 70 -0.66 7.17 17.58
CA ASP A 70 0.33 6.93 16.50
C ASP A 70 0.23 5.48 15.97
N SER A 71 -0.18 4.53 16.82
CA SER A 71 -0.39 3.12 16.42
C SER A 71 -1.56 2.93 15.45
N SER A 72 -2.58 3.79 15.48
CA SER A 72 -3.74 3.65 14.60
C SER A 72 -3.49 4.28 13.23
N GLU A 73 -2.72 5.37 13.20
CA GLU A 73 -2.39 6.11 11.98
C GLU A 73 -1.47 5.29 11.05
N ASP A 74 -0.48 4.58 11.62
CA ASP A 74 0.42 3.71 10.86
C ASP A 74 -0.32 2.54 10.17
N ARG A 75 -1.35 1.97 10.82
CA ARG A 75 -2.16 0.88 10.23
C ARG A 75 -3.07 1.40 9.12
N SER A 76 -3.59 2.61 9.27
CA SER A 76 -4.39 3.28 8.24
C SER A 76 -3.56 3.55 6.98
N ALA A 77 -2.30 3.95 7.14
CA ALA A 77 -1.38 4.19 6.03
C ALA A 77 -1.03 2.92 5.24
N ALA A 78 -0.76 1.80 5.91
CA ALA A 78 -0.50 0.51 5.25
C ALA A 78 -1.69 0.04 4.40
N GLY A 79 -2.91 0.13 4.96
CA GLY A 79 -4.14 -0.19 4.25
C GLY A 79 -4.35 0.69 3.01
N LEU A 80 -4.09 2.00 3.11
CA LEU A 80 -4.18 2.93 1.99
C LEU A 80 -3.22 2.56 0.86
N HIS A 81 -1.96 2.26 1.16
CA HIS A 81 -0.98 1.86 0.14
C HIS A 81 -1.38 0.57 -0.58
N MET A 82 -2.03 -0.36 0.11
CA MET A 82 -2.51 -1.59 -0.53
C MET A 82 -3.76 -1.35 -1.39
N MET A 83 -4.67 -0.46 -1.00
CA MET A 83 -5.79 -0.06 -1.85
C MET A 83 -5.29 0.58 -3.15
N ILE A 84 -4.31 1.48 -3.06
CA ILE A 84 -3.65 2.08 -4.24
C ILE A 84 -2.99 0.99 -5.09
N ALA A 85 -2.28 0.06 -4.45
CA ALA A 85 -1.60 -1.03 -5.14
C ALA A 85 -2.55 -1.97 -5.89
N LYS A 86 -3.69 -2.31 -5.28
CA LYS A 86 -4.76 -3.08 -5.92
C LYS A 86 -5.35 -2.34 -7.12
N ALA A 87 -5.68 -1.06 -6.97
CA ALA A 87 -6.24 -0.28 -8.06
C ALA A 87 -5.28 -0.21 -9.28
N ILE A 88 -3.98 -0.05 -9.03
CA ILE A 88 -2.96 -0.08 -10.08
C ILE A 88 -2.88 -1.47 -10.72
N ALA A 89 -2.91 -2.54 -9.92
CA ALA A 89 -2.89 -3.91 -10.43
C ALA A 89 -4.11 -4.21 -11.31
N ASP A 90 -5.30 -3.77 -10.91
CA ASP A 90 -6.54 -3.93 -11.69
C ASP A 90 -6.44 -3.19 -13.03
N ILE A 91 -5.94 -1.94 -13.05
CA ILE A 91 -5.72 -1.17 -14.28
C ILE A 91 -4.75 -1.91 -15.22
N VAL A 92 -3.61 -2.38 -14.68
CA VAL A 92 -2.62 -3.12 -15.47
C VAL A 92 -3.22 -4.40 -16.02
N HIS A 93 -3.98 -5.14 -15.22
CA HIS A 93 -4.61 -6.38 -15.64
C HIS A 93 -5.62 -6.15 -16.76
N LEU A 94 -6.51 -5.17 -16.62
CA LEU A 94 -7.49 -4.82 -17.65
C LEU A 94 -6.83 -4.45 -18.98
N VAL A 95 -5.77 -3.62 -18.93
CA VAL A 95 -5.03 -3.21 -20.13
C VAL A 95 -4.26 -4.37 -20.75
N GLN A 96 -3.64 -5.24 -19.94
CA GLN A 96 -2.98 -6.44 -20.43
C GLN A 96 -3.97 -7.38 -21.11
N GLN A 97 -5.12 -7.65 -20.47
CA GLN A 97 -6.15 -8.54 -20.98
C GLN A 97 -6.70 -8.04 -22.33
N ASP A 98 -7.04 -6.75 -22.44
CA ASP A 98 -7.49 -6.16 -23.71
C ASP A 98 -6.43 -6.34 -24.82
N ARG A 99 -5.17 -6.07 -24.52
CA ARG A 99 -4.09 -6.13 -25.51
C ARG A 99 -3.75 -7.56 -25.92
N THR A 100 -3.73 -8.51 -24.99
CA THR A 100 -3.45 -9.91 -25.32
C THR A 100 -4.61 -10.56 -26.08
N GLN A 101 -5.86 -10.16 -25.82
CA GLN A 101 -7.02 -10.59 -26.60
C GLN A 101 -6.98 -10.07 -28.04
N ASN A 102 -6.56 -8.81 -28.25
CA ASN A 102 -6.58 -8.18 -29.57
C ASN A 102 -5.32 -8.43 -30.42
N LEU A 103 -4.15 -8.57 -29.78
CA LEU A 103 -2.84 -8.63 -30.47
C LEU A 103 -2.11 -9.97 -30.27
N GLY A 104 -2.71 -10.90 -29.53
CA GLY A 104 -2.10 -12.17 -29.15
C GLY A 104 -1.27 -12.07 -27.87
N ASP A 105 -1.17 -13.19 -27.16
CA ASP A 105 -0.46 -13.26 -25.89
C ASP A 105 1.04 -13.50 -26.09
N THR A 106 1.82 -12.42 -26.11
CA THR A 106 3.27 -12.46 -26.17
C THR A 106 3.89 -11.65 -25.02
N PRO A 107 5.11 -12.01 -24.55
CA PRO A 107 5.81 -11.24 -23.52
C PRO A 107 5.98 -9.76 -23.89
N LEU A 108 6.23 -9.48 -25.17
CA LEU A 108 6.36 -8.13 -25.71
C LEU A 108 5.05 -7.34 -25.58
N VAL A 109 3.92 -7.94 -25.97
CA VAL A 109 2.58 -7.32 -25.84
C VAL A 109 2.25 -7.03 -24.37
N ARG A 110 2.51 -7.98 -23.45
CA ARG A 110 2.29 -7.76 -22.00
C ARG A 110 3.15 -6.61 -21.47
N GLN A 111 4.41 -6.52 -21.89
CA GLN A 111 5.32 -5.45 -21.48
C GLN A 111 4.83 -4.08 -21.98
N HIS A 112 4.44 -3.99 -23.25
CA HIS A 112 3.87 -2.76 -23.82
C HIS A 112 2.58 -2.35 -23.12
N ALA A 113 1.67 -3.30 -22.88
CA ALA A 113 0.43 -3.06 -22.15
C ALA A 113 0.69 -2.52 -20.74
N THR A 114 1.65 -3.11 -20.01
CA THR A 114 2.06 -2.66 -18.68
C THR A 114 2.62 -1.24 -18.73
N ASN A 115 3.50 -0.94 -19.69
CA ASN A 115 4.05 0.39 -19.85
C ASN A 115 2.96 1.42 -20.17
N TRP A 116 1.97 1.04 -20.96
CA TRP A 116 0.86 1.92 -21.30
C TRP A 116 -0.05 2.19 -20.10
N ALA A 117 -0.39 1.16 -19.32
CA ALA A 117 -1.13 1.29 -18.07
C ALA A 117 -0.41 2.19 -17.06
N LEU A 118 0.91 2.05 -16.91
CA LEU A 118 1.69 2.91 -16.02
C LEU A 118 1.77 4.37 -16.51
N SER A 119 1.81 4.60 -17.84
CA SER A 119 1.69 5.97 -18.39
C SER A 119 0.35 6.59 -18.06
N PHE A 120 -0.72 5.80 -18.08
CA PHE A 120 -2.07 6.25 -17.71
C PHE A 120 -2.12 6.62 -16.23
N VAL A 121 -1.65 5.74 -15.34
CA VAL A 121 -1.55 6.00 -13.90
C VAL A 121 -0.78 7.28 -13.59
N GLU A 122 0.33 7.53 -14.28
CA GLU A 122 1.13 8.75 -14.10
C GLU A 122 0.36 10.02 -14.45
N ARG A 123 -0.39 10.02 -15.56
CA ARG A 123 -1.14 11.19 -16.00
C ARG A 123 -2.37 11.46 -15.16
N GLU A 124 -3.13 10.43 -14.83
CA GLU A 124 -4.42 10.56 -14.15
C GLU A 124 -4.28 10.64 -12.63
N LEU A 125 -3.44 9.78 -12.03
CA LEU A 125 -3.28 9.70 -10.57
C LEU A 125 -2.13 10.55 -10.04
N LYS A 126 -1.42 11.28 -10.92
CA LYS A 126 -0.24 12.09 -10.59
C LYS A 126 0.83 11.33 -9.79
N LEU A 127 0.89 10.01 -10.01
CA LEU A 127 1.81 9.11 -9.34
C LEU A 127 2.95 8.74 -10.27
N SER A 128 4.19 8.97 -9.87
CA SER A 128 5.34 8.64 -10.73
C SER A 128 5.32 7.17 -11.16
N ARG A 129 5.78 6.87 -12.38
CA ARG A 129 5.85 5.48 -12.87
C ARG A 129 6.65 4.57 -11.94
N PHE A 130 7.68 5.11 -11.30
CA PHE A 130 8.49 4.39 -10.33
C PHE A 130 7.66 3.97 -9.11
N SER A 131 6.92 4.91 -8.52
CA SER A 131 6.03 4.63 -7.40
C SER A 131 4.90 3.67 -7.78
N ALA A 132 4.30 3.86 -8.97
CA ALA A 132 3.28 2.95 -9.46
C ALA A 132 3.80 1.51 -9.65
N ARG A 133 5.01 1.34 -10.18
CA ARG A 133 5.68 0.03 -10.27
C ARG A 133 5.96 -0.56 -8.90
N LEU A 134 6.35 0.26 -7.92
CA LEU A 134 6.59 -0.19 -6.56
C LEU A 134 5.32 -0.77 -5.95
N HIS A 135 4.21 -0.02 -6.03
CA HIS A 135 2.91 -0.48 -5.58
C HIS A 135 2.47 -1.76 -6.29
N LEU A 136 2.60 -1.82 -7.61
CA LEU A 136 2.27 -3.03 -8.39
C LEU A 136 3.06 -4.25 -7.88
N ARG A 137 4.37 -4.10 -7.63
CA ARG A 137 5.20 -5.19 -7.08
C ARG A 137 4.78 -5.61 -5.69
N CYS A 138 4.45 -4.66 -4.82
CA CYS A 138 3.92 -4.97 -3.49
C CYS A 138 2.63 -5.78 -3.58
N HIS A 139 1.70 -5.40 -4.45
CA HIS A 139 0.47 -6.17 -4.66
C HIS A 139 0.75 -7.56 -5.22
N GLN A 140 1.66 -7.70 -6.19
CA GLN A 140 2.00 -9.00 -6.76
C GLN A 140 2.61 -9.96 -5.72
N GLN A 141 3.45 -9.45 -4.80
CA GLN A 141 4.12 -10.28 -3.79
C GLN A 141 3.23 -10.54 -2.55
N PHE A 142 2.51 -9.53 -2.08
CA PHE A 142 1.82 -9.58 -0.78
C PHE A 142 0.30 -9.54 -0.90
N GLY A 143 -0.27 -9.33 -2.10
CA GLY A 143 -1.71 -9.15 -2.31
C GLY A 143 -2.56 -10.36 -1.91
N THR A 144 -1.96 -11.55 -1.83
CA THR A 144 -2.61 -12.80 -1.40
C THR A 144 -2.47 -13.07 0.10
N ASN A 145 -1.63 -12.31 0.81
CA ASN A 145 -1.37 -12.49 2.25
C ASN A 145 -2.01 -11.34 3.06
N PRO A 146 -3.23 -11.52 3.61
CA PRO A 146 -3.94 -10.46 4.32
C PRO A 146 -3.21 -10.01 5.60
N GLU A 147 -2.48 -10.92 6.26
CA GLU A 147 -1.70 -10.59 7.46
C GLU A 147 -0.51 -9.68 7.10
N ALA A 148 0.17 -9.95 5.99
CA ALA A 148 1.23 -9.08 5.47
C ALA A 148 0.69 -7.68 5.12
N ILE A 149 -0.47 -7.60 4.47
CA ILE A 149 -1.14 -6.33 4.14
C ILE A 149 -1.46 -5.54 5.41
N ARG A 150 -1.95 -6.21 6.45
CA ARG A 150 -2.42 -5.59 7.69
C ARG A 150 -1.28 -5.08 8.58
N HIS A 151 -0.16 -5.78 8.59
CA HIS A 151 0.90 -5.57 9.59
C HIS A 151 2.19 -4.98 9.02
N LEU A 152 2.47 -5.14 7.73
CA LEU A 152 3.68 -4.59 7.13
C LEU A 152 3.46 -3.16 6.63
N ARG A 153 4.47 -2.31 6.85
CA ARG A 153 4.53 -0.99 6.23
C ARG A 153 5.07 -1.11 4.81
N LEU A 154 4.82 -0.11 3.96
CA LEU A 154 5.37 -0.09 2.60
C LEU A 154 6.90 -0.25 2.58
N ALA A 155 7.60 0.39 3.53
CA ALA A 155 9.05 0.25 3.67
C ALA A 155 9.49 -1.19 3.99
N ASP A 156 8.75 -1.91 4.84
CA ASP A 156 9.05 -3.30 5.18
C ASP A 156 8.81 -4.21 3.97
N MET A 157 7.69 -4.02 3.26
CA MET A 157 7.38 -4.75 2.02
C MET A 157 8.49 -4.59 0.98
N CYS A 158 9.08 -3.39 0.85
CA CYS A 158 10.21 -3.14 -0.05
C CYS A 158 11.46 -3.95 0.32
N LEU A 159 11.75 -4.12 1.62
CA LEU A 159 12.89 -4.92 2.10
C LEU A 159 12.69 -6.42 1.88
N LEU A 160 11.42 -6.84 1.80
CA LEU A 160 10.98 -8.22 1.65
C LEU A 160 10.72 -8.62 0.19
N PHE A 161 11.09 -7.80 -0.80
CA PHE A 161 10.98 -8.21 -2.19
C PHE A 161 11.82 -9.47 -2.46
N ARG A 162 11.18 -10.47 -3.08
CA ARG A 162 11.76 -11.79 -3.36
C ARG A 162 12.16 -12.58 -2.10
N ALA A 163 11.64 -12.21 -0.93
CA ALA A 163 11.77 -13.03 0.28
C ALA A 163 10.90 -14.30 0.16
N SER A 164 11.29 -15.36 0.87
CA SER A 164 10.45 -16.53 1.05
C SER A 164 9.24 -16.22 1.94
N ASP A 165 8.16 -16.97 1.78
CA ASP A 165 6.95 -16.80 2.58
C ASP A 165 7.20 -17.02 4.09
N GLU A 166 8.16 -17.86 4.44
CA GLU A 166 8.64 -18.07 5.81
C GLU A 166 9.22 -16.79 6.42
N LEU A 167 10.12 -16.11 5.68
CA LEU A 167 10.72 -14.86 6.12
C LEU A 167 9.67 -13.75 6.22
N VAL A 168 8.73 -13.70 5.27
CA VAL A 168 7.61 -12.75 5.34
C VAL A 168 6.78 -12.99 6.60
N SER A 169 6.42 -14.24 6.88
CA SER A 169 5.66 -14.63 8.06
C SER A 169 6.41 -14.30 9.36
N PHE A 170 7.71 -14.56 9.42
CA PHE A 170 8.56 -14.19 10.56
C PHE A 170 8.53 -12.69 10.85
N ILE A 171 8.66 -11.85 9.81
CA ILE A 171 8.61 -10.39 10.00
C ILE A 171 7.20 -9.90 10.33
N VAL A 172 6.16 -10.53 9.79
CA VAL A 172 4.77 -10.24 10.17
C VAL A 172 4.54 -10.52 11.66
N GLU A 173 5.01 -11.65 12.17
CA GLU A 173 4.89 -11.98 13.60
C GLU A 173 5.70 -11.01 14.48
N ALA A 174 6.91 -10.61 14.04
CA ALA A 174 7.68 -9.59 14.73
C ALA A 174 6.93 -8.23 14.78
N ARG A 175 6.25 -7.85 13.69
CA ARG A 175 5.40 -6.65 13.62
C ARG A 175 4.11 -6.76 14.42
N LYS A 176 3.56 -7.96 14.60
CA LYS A 176 2.40 -8.20 15.46
C LYS A 176 2.77 -8.06 16.92
N ALA A 177 3.94 -8.59 17.31
CA ALA A 177 4.49 -8.44 18.65
C ALA A 177 4.87 -6.98 18.95
N ASP A 178 5.52 -6.30 18.02
CA ASP A 178 5.85 -4.87 18.12
C ASP A 178 5.47 -4.10 16.84
N PRO A 179 4.27 -3.47 16.80
CA PRO A 179 3.84 -2.66 15.66
C PRO A 179 4.73 -1.46 15.35
N ARG A 180 5.55 -1.02 16.32
CA ARG A 180 6.40 0.18 16.25
C ARG A 180 7.85 -0.12 15.95
N LEU A 181 8.15 -1.39 15.66
CA LEU A 181 9.49 -1.84 15.33
C LEU A 181 10.14 -0.92 14.28
N PRO A 182 11.29 -0.28 14.57
CA PRO A 182 11.85 0.67 13.63
C PRO A 182 12.33 -0.06 12.37
N PRO A 183 12.25 0.57 11.17
CA PRO A 183 12.65 -0.08 9.92
C PRO A 183 14.10 -0.61 9.91
N ARG A 184 14.99 0.03 10.68
CA ARG A 184 16.38 -0.42 10.87
C ARG A 184 16.45 -1.77 11.58
N GLU A 185 15.56 -2.02 12.53
CA GLU A 185 15.52 -3.27 13.27
C GLU A 185 14.87 -4.38 12.43
N VAL A 186 13.81 -4.07 11.68
CA VAL A 186 13.26 -4.98 10.66
C VAL A 186 14.34 -5.45 9.69
N LYS A 187 15.17 -4.50 9.20
CA LYS A 187 16.30 -4.84 8.33
C LYS A 187 17.29 -5.79 9.03
N ARG A 188 17.63 -5.54 10.29
CA ARG A 188 18.52 -6.43 11.07
C ARG A 188 17.95 -7.83 11.23
N LEU A 189 16.64 -7.95 11.50
CA LEU A 189 15.96 -9.24 11.57
C LEU A 189 16.03 -10.00 10.24
N ILE A 190 15.81 -9.30 9.12
CA ILE A 190 15.93 -9.87 7.78
C ILE A 190 17.37 -10.33 7.51
N ASP A 191 18.37 -9.50 7.82
CA ASP A 191 19.78 -9.81 7.59
C ASP A 191 20.25 -10.98 8.49
N ALA A 192 19.73 -11.06 9.73
CA ALA A 192 19.99 -12.16 10.64
C ALA A 192 19.36 -13.48 10.17
N TYR A 193 18.17 -13.43 9.56
CA TYR A 193 17.52 -14.60 8.96
C TYR A 193 18.28 -15.09 7.73
N ARG A 194 18.76 -14.18 6.89
CA ARG A 194 19.50 -14.51 5.65
C ARG A 194 20.94 -14.96 5.90
N ARG A 195 21.47 -14.79 7.10
CA ARG A 195 22.86 -15.14 7.39
C ARG A 195 23.04 -16.67 7.28
N PRO A 196 24.01 -17.16 6.47
CA PRO A 196 24.29 -18.58 6.37
C PRO A 196 24.73 -19.11 7.74
N GLY A 197 23.95 -20.05 8.30
CA GLY A 197 24.12 -20.61 9.64
C GLY A 197 22.87 -20.55 10.53
N ASN A 198 21.88 -19.71 10.18
CA ASN A 198 20.54 -19.80 10.77
C ASN A 198 19.68 -20.76 9.92
N TYR A 199 19.76 -22.05 10.27
CA TYR A 199 18.98 -23.11 9.64
C TYR A 199 17.52 -23.07 10.10
N HIS A 200 16.76 -22.11 9.60
CA HIS A 200 15.35 -22.39 9.29
C HIS A 200 15.34 -22.82 7.82
N ALA A 201 15.68 -24.09 7.60
CA ALA A 201 15.72 -24.75 6.31
C ALA A 201 14.38 -24.50 5.58
N ALA A 202 14.36 -23.91 4.38
CA ALA A 202 14.72 -24.62 3.16
C ALA A 202 14.18 -26.06 3.15
N SER A 203 12.86 -26.21 3.34
CA SER A 203 12.15 -27.48 3.15
C SER A 203 10.98 -27.29 2.21
N HIS A 204 11.18 -26.79 1.00
CA HIS A 204 10.30 -27.07 -0.14
C HIS A 204 11.11 -26.87 -1.43
N ALA A 205 11.86 -27.91 -1.80
CA ALA A 205 12.29 -28.16 -3.17
C ALA A 205 11.17 -28.93 -3.90
#